data_AF-A0A7W4VR67-F1
#
_entry.id   AF-A0A7W4VR67-F1
#
_cell.length_a   1.000
_cell.length_b   1.000
_cell.length_c   1.000
_cell.angle_alpha   90.00
_cell.angle_beta   90.00
_cell.angle_gamma   90.00
#
_symmetry.space_group_name_H-M   'P 1'
#
loop_
_entity.id
_entity.type
_entity.pdbx_description
1 polymer ?
#
loop_
_entity_poly.entity_id
_entity_poly.type
_entity_poly.pdbx_seq_one_letter_code
_entity_poly.pdbx_strand_id
1 'polypeptide(L)' 'MPAVHVLTVSSGLPLSLLDALLTRTEAVLHQYGAARVWIDPAGPGTTVLAEFPLPTGRSAPNAGPEAAVMEPSSTC' A
#
# COMPACT_ATOMS: atom_id res chain seq x y z
N MET A 1 11.08 -2.15 6.69
CA MET A 1 9.68 -2.56 6.44
C MET A 1 9.06 -1.48 5.57
N PRO A 2 8.32 -1.80 4.49
CA PRO A 2 7.81 -0.78 3.57
C PRO A 2 6.59 -0.07 4.17
N ALA A 3 6.64 1.26 4.23
CA ALA A 3 5.48 2.08 4.52
C ALA A 3 4.60 2.19 3.28
N VAL A 4 3.29 1.99 3.44
CA VAL A 4 2.29 2.07 2.37
C VAL A 4 1.47 3.34 2.57
N HIS A 5 1.30 4.10 1.50
CA HIS A 5 0.37 5.22 1.47
C HIS A 5 -1.06 4.70 1.50
N VAL A 6 -1.85 5.12 2.49
CA VAL A 6 -3.25 4.68 2.63
C VAL A 6 -4.19 5.73 2.07
N LEU A 7 -4.09 6.97 2.56
CA LEU A 7 -4.93 8.07 2.11
C LEU A 7 -4.30 9.43 2.43
N THR A 8 -4.64 10.45 1.65
CA THR A 8 -4.36 11.86 1.96
C THR A 8 -5.67 12.62 2.10
N VAL A 9 -5.79 13.37 3.19
CA VAL A 9 -6.94 14.22 3.49
C VAL A 9 -6.60 15.68 3.22
N SER A 10 -7.53 16.40 2.60
CA SER A 10 -7.41 17.85 2.39
C SER A 10 -7.63 18.61 3.70
N SER A 11 -6.90 19.72 3.89
CA SER A 11 -6.95 20.57 5.09
C SER A 11 -8.26 21.35 5.27
N GLY A 12 -9.12 21.39 4.26
CA GLY A 12 -10.42 22.07 4.32
C GLY A 12 -11.55 21.24 4.97
N LEU A 13 -11.26 20.03 5.44
CA LEU A 13 -12.28 19.15 6.03
C LEU A 13 -12.64 19.56 7.46
N PRO A 14 -13.93 19.48 7.86
CA PRO A 14 -14.33 19.71 9.23
C PRO A 14 -13.63 18.75 10.18
N LEU A 15 -13.16 19.26 11.31
CA LEU A 15 -12.39 18.48 12.30
C LEU A 15 -13.13 17.22 12.77
N SER A 16 -14.44 17.30 12.99
CA SER A 16 -15.26 16.14 13.40
C SER A 16 -15.33 15.04 12.34
N LEU A 17 -15.28 15.41 11.06
CA LEU A 17 -15.25 14.44 9.97
C LEU A 17 -13.85 13.85 9.79
N LEU A 18 -12.81 14.67 9.95
CA LEU A 18 -11.43 14.22 9.94
C LEU A 18 -11.19 13.19 11.06
N ASP A 19 -11.63 13.48 12.28
CA ASP A 19 -11.53 12.58 13.43
C ASP A 19 -12.19 11.22 13.14
N ALA A 20 -13.47 11.24 12.71
CA ALA A 20 -14.19 10.02 12.38
C ALA A 20 -13.52 9.20 11.26
N LEU A 21 -12.94 9.87 10.25
CA LEU A 21 -12.20 9.21 9.17
C LEU A 21 -10.92 8.56 9.67
N LEU A 22 -10.13 9.28 10.47
CA LEU A 22 -8.87 8.76 11.02
C LEU A 22 -9.14 7.58 11.95
N THR A 23 -10.10 7.68 12.86
CA THR A 23 -10.45 6.58 13.78
C THR A 23 -10.91 5.32 13.04
N ARG A 24 -11.77 5.46 12.01
CA ARG A 24 -12.20 4.31 11.22
C ARG A 24 -11.07 3.71 10.39
N THR A 25 -10.24 4.55 9.80
CA THR A 25 -9.11 4.10 8.98
C THR A 25 -8.12 3.33 9.85
N GLU A 26 -7.75 3.86 11.01
CA GLU A 26 -6.88 3.20 11.98
C GLU A 26 -7.46 1.84 12.41
N ALA A 27 -8.74 1.79 12.77
CA ALA A 27 -9.41 0.55 13.18
C ALA A 27 -9.37 -0.52 12.07
N VAL A 28 -9.64 -0.13 10.81
CA VAL A 28 -9.57 -1.05 9.66
C VAL A 28 -8.12 -1.50 9.44
N LEU A 29 -7.16 -0.59 9.44
CA LEU A 29 -5.75 -0.96 9.21
C LEU A 29 -5.25 -1.95 10.27
N HIS A 30 -5.61 -1.77 11.53
CA HIS A 30 -5.28 -2.73 12.59
C HIS A 30 -5.96 -4.09 12.39
N GLN A 31 -7.22 -4.13 11.95
CA GLN A 31 -7.89 -5.40 11.61
C GLN A 31 -7.17 -6.17 10.50
N TYR A 32 -6.56 -5.46 9.55
CA TYR A 32 -5.76 -6.04 8.47
C TYR A 32 -4.29 -6.28 8.85
N GLY A 33 -3.93 -6.11 10.12
CA GLY A 33 -2.60 -6.44 10.63
C GLY A 33 -1.55 -5.35 10.44
N ALA A 34 -1.94 -4.08 10.28
CA ALA A 34 -0.98 -2.98 10.32
C ALA A 34 -0.23 -3.00 11.67
N ALA A 35 1.10 -3.08 11.59
CA ALA A 35 1.98 -3.04 12.76
C ALA A 35 2.12 -1.60 13.30
N ARG A 36 2.03 -0.61 12.41
CA ARG A 36 2.10 0.80 12.76
C ARG A 36 1.29 1.64 11.78
N VAL A 37 0.60 2.64 12.29
CA VAL A 37 -0.12 3.66 11.51
C VAL A 37 0.34 5.03 12.00
N TRP A 38 0.63 5.96 11.08
CA TRP A 38 1.05 7.31 11.44
C TRP A 38 0.72 8.32 10.35
N ILE A 39 0.83 9.60 10.69
CA ILE A 39 0.64 10.72 9.76
C ILE A 39 2.00 11.19 9.27
N ASP A 40 2.16 11.36 7.97
CA ASP A 40 3.34 11.97 7.37
C ASP A 40 3.26 13.51 7.44
N PRO A 41 4.15 14.17 8.19
CA PRO A 41 4.17 15.63 8.30
C PRO A 41 4.78 16.33 7.07
N ALA A 42 5.41 15.60 6.16
CA ALA A 42 6.10 16.18 5.00
C ALA A 42 5.18 16.45 3.79
N GLY A 43 3.95 15.92 3.80
CA GLY A 43 2.99 16.06 2.71
C GLY A 43 2.20 17.38 2.74
N PRO A 44 1.61 17.81 1.59
CA PRO A 44 0.78 19.02 1.50
C PRO A 44 -0.59 18.91 2.21
N GLY A 45 -0.83 17.83 2.97
CA GLY A 45 -2.07 17.54 3.67
C GLY A 45 -1.87 16.44 4.71
N THR A 46 -2.94 16.00 5.38
CA THR A 46 -2.88 14.92 6.36
C THR A 46 -2.79 13.59 5.63
N THR A 47 -1.57 13.11 5.40
CA THR A 47 -1.30 11.82 4.75
C THR A 47 -1.15 10.73 5.79
N VAL A 48 -1.95 9.68 5.70
CA VAL A 48 -1.88 8.51 6.58
C VAL A 48 -1.05 7.43 5.90
N LEU A 49 -0.01 6.99 6.59
CA LEU A 49 0.86 5.88 6.23
C LEU A 49 0.60 4.69 7.16
N ALA A 50 0.70 3.50 6.61
CA ALA A 50 0.63 2.26 7.36
C ALA A 50 1.79 1.35 7.02
N GLU A 51 2.34 0.70 8.04
CA GLU A 51 3.32 -0.35 7.90
C GLU A 51 2.66 -1.69 8.19
N PHE A 52 2.77 -2.60 7.23
CA PHE A 52 2.33 -3.97 7.38
C PHE A 52 3.54 -4.87 7.58
N PRO A 53 3.49 -5.82 8.53
CA PRO A 53 4.51 -6.84 8.63
C PRO A 53 4.47 -7.64 7.32
N LEU A 54 5.59 -7.66 6.60
CA LEU A 54 5.72 -8.53 5.44
C LEU A 54 5.52 -9.97 5.94
N PRO A 55 4.61 -10.77 5.36
CA PRO A 55 4.63 -12.18 5.63
C PRO A 55 6.00 -12.68 5.18
N THR A 56 6.77 -13.27 6.08
CA THR A 56 8.10 -13.86 5.86
C THR A 56 8.12 -15.02 4.85
N GLY A 57 7.13 -15.14 3.97
CA GLY A 57 6.97 -16.24 3.03
C GLY A 57 6.16 -15.91 1.78
N ARG A 58 5.94 -14.64 1.40
CA ARG A 58 5.42 -14.35 0.05
C ARG A 58 6.62 -14.12 -0.87
N SER A 59 7.11 -15.24 -1.42
CA SER A 59 7.92 -15.26 -2.63
C SER A 59 7.33 -14.24 -3.61
N ALA A 60 8.19 -13.39 -4.16
CA ALA A 60 7.82 -12.38 -5.14
C ALA A 60 6.81 -12.96 -6.15
N PRO A 61 5.76 -12.21 -6.54
CA PRO A 61 4.90 -12.65 -7.62
C PRO A 61 5.79 -12.90 -8.82
N ASN A 62 5.91 -14.18 -9.18
CA ASN A 62 6.60 -14.65 -10.35
C ASN A 62 6.05 -13.85 -11.54
N ALA A 63 6.85 -12.95 -12.08
CA ALA A 63 6.54 -12.24 -13.32
C ALA A 63 6.66 -13.26 -14.47
N GLY A 64 5.63 -14.08 -14.63
CA GLY A 64 5.33 -14.79 -15.86
C GLY A 64 3.86 -14.52 -16.17
N PRO A 65 3.54 -14.01 -17.36
CA PRO A 65 3.74 -14.81 -18.55
C PRO A 65 4.22 -13.98 -19.75
N GLU A 66 5.39 -14.28 -20.31
CA GLU A 66 5.69 -13.86 -21.67
C GLU A 66 6.07 -15.06 -22.53
N ALA A 67 5.11 -15.38 -23.39
CA ALA A 67 5.22 -16.01 -24.70
C ALA A 67 6.10 -17.26 -24.85
N ALA A 68 5.39 -18.39 -25.01
CA ALA A 68 5.78 -19.35 -26.01
C ALA A 68 5.98 -18.62 -27.36
N VAL A 69 7.22 -18.51 -27.83
CA VAL A 69 7.52 -18.44 -29.26
C VAL A 69 8.32 -19.67 -29.62
N MET A 70 7.71 -20.42 -30.53
CA MET A 70 8.16 -21.67 -31.10
C MET A 70 9.35 -21.38 -32.03
N GLU A 71 10.49 -22.05 -31.82
CA GLU A 71 11.54 -22.18 -32.85
C GLU A 71 10.97 -22.87 -34.11
N PRO A 72 11.57 -22.67 -35.30
CA PRO A 72 12.56 -23.68 -35.71
C PRO A 72 13.77 -23.13 -36.50
N SER A 73 14.83 -23.96 -36.47
CA SER A 73 16.06 -23.90 -37.24
C SER A 73 15.90 -23.81 -38.77
N SER A 74 16.86 -23.20 -39.46
CA SER A 74 17.44 -23.55 -40.79
C SER A 74 18.33 -22.38 -41.26
N THR A 75 19.66 -22.47 -41.30
CA THR A 75 20.50 -23.08 -42.36
C THR A 75 20.16 -22.58 -43.77
N CYS A 76 20.99 -21.68 -44.30
CA CYS A 76 21.53 -21.62 -45.66
C CYS A 76 22.72 -20.65 -45.67
#